data_AF-A0A1M6RPM0-F1
#
_entry.id   AF-A0A1M6RPM0-F1
#
_cell.length_a   1.000
_cell.length_b   1.000
_cell.length_c   1.000
_cell.angle_alpha   90.00
_cell.angle_beta   90.00
_cell.angle_gamma   90.00
#
_symmetry.space_group_name_H-M   'P 1'
#
loop_
_entity.id
_entity.type
_entity.pdbx_description
1 polymer ?
#
loop_
_entity_poly.entity_id
_entity_poly.type
_entity_poly.pdbx_seq_one_letter_code
_entity_poly.pdbx_strand_id
1 'polypeptide(L)'
;MRYLGIAGVFLIPLGYYHVLFSLIGMVCLGIAMKDLLDRAGHGDYYIKYLIGLAPAIVGGYWLRGILGEEEIGLLYLTLFTVLVVGGIYLQSVGYAKVSEHFKSDELALGGYLLTVGSALALFYVGLPIMALAVLLMAYGFYRIDV
;
A
#
# COMPACT_ATOMS: atom_id res chain seq x y z
N MET A 1 -4.77 -6.60 16.22
CA MET A 1 -4.98 -5.91 14.93
C MET A 1 -3.90 -4.87 14.63
N ARG A 2 -3.61 -3.92 15.53
CA ARG A 2 -2.54 -2.91 15.37
C ARG A 2 -1.18 -3.49 14.91
N TYR A 3 -0.66 -4.48 15.63
CA TYR A 3 0.62 -5.13 15.30
C TYR A 3 0.59 -5.87 13.95
N LEU A 4 -0.56 -6.40 13.53
CA LEU A 4 -0.71 -7.03 12.21
C LEU A 4 -0.68 -5.97 11.10
N GLY A 5 -1.32 -4.81 11.31
CA GLY A 5 -1.23 -3.68 10.38
C GLY A 5 0.21 -3.18 10.24
N ILE A 6 0.91 -2.97 11.35
CA ILE A 6 2.33 -2.56 11.37
C ILE A 6 3.21 -3.59 10.65
N ALA A 7 3.09 -4.87 11.02
CA ALA A 7 3.86 -5.94 10.37
C ALA A 7 3.57 -5.99 8.87
N GLY A 8 2.29 -5.88 8.48
CA GLY A 8 1.88 -5.87 7.07
C GLY A 8 2.51 -4.73 6.27
N VAL A 9 2.47 -3.51 6.81
CA VAL A 9 3.04 -2.30 6.18
C VAL A 9 4.55 -2.42 5.98
N PHE A 10 5.30 -3.02 6.92
CA PHE A 10 6.74 -3.23 6.76
C PHE A 10 7.11 -4.42 5.87
N LEU A 11 6.33 -5.50 5.91
CA LEU A 11 6.61 -6.72 5.14
C LEU A 11 6.36 -6.53 3.64
N ILE A 12 5.39 -5.70 3.24
CA ILE A 12 5.09 -5.47 1.82
C ILE A 12 6.29 -4.91 1.04
N PRO A 13 6.96 -3.82 1.48
CA PRO A 13 8.17 -3.33 0.83
C PRO A 13 9.31 -4.36 0.76
N LEU A 14 9.44 -5.22 1.77
CA LEU A 14 10.44 -6.30 1.78
C LEU A 14 10.17 -7.38 0.72
N GLY A 15 8.97 -7.38 0.13
CA GLY A 15 8.63 -8.15 -1.07
C GLY A 15 9.63 -7.94 -2.21
N TYR A 16 10.19 -6.73 -2.35
CA TYR A 16 11.22 -6.46 -3.36
C TYR A 16 12.37 -7.49 -3.32
N TYR A 17 12.76 -7.91 -2.11
CA TYR A 17 13.78 -8.94 -1.90
C TYR A 17 13.24 -10.35 -2.03
N HIS A 18 12.05 -10.64 -1.48
CA HIS A 18 11.48 -11.99 -1.49
C HIS A 18 9.93 -12.02 -1.45
N VAL A 19 9.30 -12.77 -2.37
CA VAL A 19 7.84 -12.78 -2.56
C VAL A 19 6.99 -13.24 -1.41
N LEU A 20 7.51 -14.17 -0.64
CA LEU A 20 6.87 -14.57 0.61
C LEU A 20 6.63 -13.39 1.56
N PHE A 21 7.53 -12.39 1.65
CA PHE A 21 7.31 -11.25 2.53
C PHE A 21 6.14 -10.38 2.08
N SER A 22 6.02 -10.08 0.78
CA SER A 22 4.86 -9.35 0.27
C SER A 22 3.54 -10.11 0.46
N LEU A 23 3.55 -11.44 0.31
CA LEU A 23 2.36 -12.27 0.50
C LEU A 23 1.94 -12.35 1.97
N ILE A 24 2.89 -12.54 2.88
CA ILE A 24 2.61 -12.52 4.32
C ILE A 24 2.14 -11.13 4.75
N GLY A 25 2.82 -10.08 4.27
CA GLY A 25 2.46 -8.70 4.55
C GLY A 25 1.06 -8.35 4.06
N MET A 26 0.68 -8.82 2.87
CA MET A 26 -0.67 -8.71 2.32
C MET A 26 -1.72 -9.34 3.23
N VAL A 27 -1.47 -10.56 3.71
CA VAL A 27 -2.41 -11.27 4.59
C VAL A 27 -2.54 -10.53 5.92
N CYS A 28 -1.42 -10.15 6.55
CA CYS A 28 -1.41 -9.41 7.82
C CYS A 28 -2.18 -8.09 7.70
N LEU A 29 -1.90 -7.33 6.63
CA LEU A 29 -2.51 -6.04 6.39
C LEU A 29 -3.99 -6.15 5.98
N GLY A 30 -4.33 -7.16 5.19
CA GLY A 30 -5.70 -7.47 4.80
C GLY A 30 -6.57 -7.82 6.01
N ILE A 31 -6.09 -8.70 6.90
CA ILE A 31 -6.80 -9.04 8.15
C ILE A 31 -6.98 -7.79 9.03
N ALA A 32 -5.92 -6.99 9.21
CA ALA A 32 -5.99 -5.77 10.02
C ALA A 32 -6.98 -4.75 9.44
N MET A 33 -6.95 -4.53 8.13
CA MET A 33 -7.85 -3.57 7.47
C MET A 33 -9.29 -4.06 7.41
N LYS A 34 -9.52 -5.37 7.26
CA LYS A 34 -10.88 -5.94 7.37
C LYS A 34 -11.51 -5.59 8.71
N ASP A 35 -10.83 -5.90 9.81
CA ASP A 35 -11.32 -5.62 11.15
C ASP A 35 -11.62 -4.14 11.36
N LEU A 36 -10.68 -3.27 10.96
CA LEU A 36 -10.83 -1.82 11.14
C LEU A 36 -11.95 -1.24 10.27
N LEU A 37 -12.11 -1.70 9.03
CA LEU A 37 -13.21 -1.27 8.16
C LEU A 37 -14.56 -1.76 8.66
N ASP A 38 -14.66 -3.01 9.12
CA ASP A 38 -15.90 -3.55 9.71
C ASP A 38 -16.30 -2.75 10.96
N ARG A 39 -15.33 -2.43 11.83
CA ARG A 39 -15.55 -1.61 13.03
C ARG A 39 -15.89 -0.15 12.71
N ALA A 40 -15.36 0.39 11.62
CA ALA A 40 -15.69 1.72 11.14
C ALA A 40 -17.06 1.81 10.43
N GLY A 41 -17.76 0.67 10.23
CA GLY A 41 -19.02 0.63 9.50
C GLY A 41 -18.86 0.70 7.97
N HIS A 42 -17.65 0.43 7.46
CA HIS A 42 -17.26 0.52 6.05
C HIS A 42 -16.72 -0.81 5.51
N GLY A 43 -17.22 -1.95 6.01
CA GLY A 43 -16.81 -3.29 5.57
C GLY A 43 -16.97 -3.54 4.07
N ASP A 44 -17.88 -2.82 3.40
CA ASP A 44 -18.08 -2.85 1.94
C ASP A 44 -16.85 -2.36 1.16
N TYR A 45 -15.98 -1.54 1.76
CA TYR A 45 -14.73 -1.09 1.16
C TYR A 45 -13.62 -2.15 1.21
N TYR A 46 -13.78 -3.24 1.97
CA TYR A 46 -12.73 -4.26 2.11
C TYR A 46 -12.36 -4.91 0.76
N ILE A 47 -13.35 -5.18 -0.10
CA ILE A 47 -13.09 -5.75 -1.43
C ILE A 47 -12.30 -4.75 -2.29
N LYS A 48 -12.68 -3.47 -2.28
CA LYS A 48 -11.95 -2.40 -3.00
C LYS A 48 -10.51 -2.30 -2.52
N TYR A 49 -10.32 -2.39 -1.20
CA TYR A 49 -9.00 -2.39 -0.57
C TYR A 49 -8.14 -3.58 -1.03
N LEU A 50 -8.69 -4.80 -1.05
CA LEU A 50 -7.98 -5.99 -1.53
C LEU A 50 -7.63 -5.91 -3.03
N ILE A 51 -8.57 -5.43 -3.85
CA ILE A 51 -8.35 -5.19 -5.27
C ILE A 51 -7.22 -4.18 -5.48
N GLY A 52 -7.05 -3.22 -4.59
CA GLY A 52 -5.92 -2.29 -4.64
C GLY A 52 -4.59 -2.87 -4.17
N LEU A 53 -4.63 -3.74 -3.16
CA LEU A 53 -3.45 -4.35 -2.54
C LEU A 53 -2.75 -5.37 -3.45
N ALA A 54 -3.50 -6.16 -4.23
CA ALA A 54 -2.91 -7.18 -5.11
C ALA A 54 -2.04 -6.57 -6.26
N PRO A 55 -2.50 -5.55 -7.01
CA PRO A 55 -1.70 -4.82 -7.97
C PRO A 55 -0.49 -4.13 -7.37
N ALA A 56 -0.53 -3.69 -6.10
CA ALA A 56 0.63 -3.11 -5.43
C ALA A 56 1.78 -4.12 -5.29
N ILE A 57 1.46 -5.39 -5.01
CA ILE A 57 2.44 -6.48 -4.91
C ILE A 57 2.99 -6.83 -6.29
N VAL A 58 2.11 -7.05 -7.26
CA VAL A 58 2.51 -7.34 -8.65
C VAL A 58 3.35 -6.19 -9.21
N GLY A 59 2.97 -4.95 -8.90
CA GLY A 59 3.73 -3.75 -9.23
C GLY A 59 5.12 -3.73 -8.60
N GLY A 60 5.27 -4.10 -7.33
CA GLY A 60 6.59 -4.21 -6.70
C GLY A 60 7.54 -5.17 -7.46
N TYR A 61 7.04 -6.33 -7.91
CA TYR A 61 7.83 -7.25 -8.75
C TYR A 61 8.13 -6.67 -10.11
N TRP A 62 7.14 -6.07 -10.74
CA TRP A 62 7.28 -5.54 -12.08
C TRP A 62 8.25 -4.37 -12.11
N LEU A 63 8.23 -3.51 -11.09
CA LEU A 63 9.17 -2.41 -10.91
C LEU A 63 10.61 -2.91 -10.83
N ARG A 64 10.86 -4.08 -10.21
CA ARG A 64 12.20 -4.70 -10.19
C ARG A 64 12.66 -5.13 -11.58
N GLY A 65 11.75 -5.66 -12.41
CA GLY A 65 12.05 -6.00 -13.81
C GLY A 65 12.30 -4.75 -14.66
N ILE A 66 11.44 -3.74 -14.51
CA ILE A 66 11.54 -2.43 -15.17
C ILE A 66 12.89 -1.78 -14.83
N LEU A 67 13.23 -1.60 -13.55
CA LEU A 67 14.50 -0.97 -13.15
C LEU A 67 15.75 -1.80 -13.54
N GLY A 68 15.58 -3.05 -13.97
CA GLY A 68 16.67 -3.94 -14.37
C GLY A 68 16.85 -4.11 -15.88
N GLU A 69 15.93 -3.63 -16.72
CA GLU A 69 16.00 -3.76 -18.18
C GLU A 69 16.27 -2.41 -18.86
N GLU A 70 17.16 -2.41 -19.87
CA GLU A 70 17.64 -1.19 -20.54
C GLU A 70 16.64 -0.62 -21.57
N GLU A 71 15.63 -1.37 -22.01
CA GLU A 71 14.64 -0.92 -23.00
C GLU A 71 13.19 -1.15 -22.52
N ILE A 72 12.68 -0.23 -21.70
CA ILE A 72 11.27 -0.27 -21.28
C ILE A 72 10.41 0.48 -22.29
N GLY A 73 9.60 -0.27 -23.05
CA GLY A 73 8.60 0.32 -23.94
C GLY A 73 7.56 1.15 -23.17
N LEU A 74 7.21 2.32 -23.71
CA LEU A 74 6.25 3.29 -23.13
C LEU A 74 4.91 2.66 -22.72
N LEU A 75 4.48 1.61 -23.43
CA LEU A 75 3.27 0.84 -23.16
C LEU A 75 3.33 0.11 -21.80
N TYR A 76 4.45 -0.56 -21.50
CA TYR A 76 4.64 -1.28 -20.24
C TYR A 76 4.66 -0.33 -19.05
N LEU A 77 5.31 0.83 -19.22
CA LEU A 77 5.33 1.91 -18.24
C LEU A 77 3.92 2.46 -17.96
N THR A 78 3.13 2.62 -19.01
CA THR A 78 1.75 3.13 -18.91
C THR A 78 0.84 2.12 -18.22
N LEU A 79 0.92 0.83 -18.59
CA LEU A 79 0.14 -0.24 -17.95
C LEU A 79 0.50 -0.40 -16.48
N PHE A 80 1.80 -0.35 -16.16
CA PHE A 80 2.29 -0.32 -14.79
C PHE A 80 1.67 0.84 -14.01
N THR A 81 1.76 2.06 -14.53
CA THR A 81 1.25 3.26 -13.86
C THR A 81 -0.25 3.15 -13.62
N VAL A 82 -1.04 2.79 -14.63
CA VAL A 82 -2.50 2.70 -14.50
C VAL A 82 -2.92 1.60 -13.52
N LEU A 83 -2.34 0.41 -13.62
CA LEU A 83 -2.75 -0.74 -12.80
C LEU A 83 -2.25 -0.61 -11.36
N VAL A 84 -0.98 -0.23 -11.17
CA VAL A 84 -0.35 -0.19 -9.85
C VAL A 84 -0.74 1.07 -9.10
N VAL A 85 -0.67 2.25 -9.72
CA VAL A 85 -1.06 3.50 -9.05
C VAL A 85 -2.57 3.53 -8.84
N GLY A 86 -3.35 3.08 -9.82
CA GLY A 86 -4.81 2.95 -9.67
C GLY A 86 -5.19 1.97 -8.55
N GLY A 87 -4.50 0.84 -8.45
CA GLY A 87 -4.67 -0.11 -7.35
C GLY A 87 -4.33 0.50 -5.99
N ILE A 88 -3.15 1.12 -5.86
CA ILE A 88 -2.73 1.76 -4.61
C ILE A 88 -3.65 2.92 -4.22
N TYR A 89 -4.23 3.62 -5.19
CA TYR A 89 -5.27 4.62 -4.93
C TYR A 89 -6.54 4.00 -4.34
N LEU A 90 -7.04 2.89 -4.88
CA LEU A 90 -8.19 2.19 -4.28
C LEU A 90 -7.89 1.69 -2.86
N GLN A 91 -6.64 1.28 -2.61
CA GLN A 91 -6.16 0.94 -1.28
C GLN A 91 -6.19 2.16 -0.33
N SER A 92 -5.75 3.33 -0.80
CA SER A 92 -5.70 4.56 0.01
C SER A 92 -7.09 5.09 0.41
N VAL A 93 -8.12 4.84 -0.40
CA VAL A 93 -9.51 5.12 -0.01
C VAL A 93 -9.92 4.32 1.23
N GLY A 94 -9.49 3.07 1.36
CA GLY A 94 -9.73 2.26 2.55
C GLY A 94 -9.08 2.85 3.81
N TYR A 95 -7.83 3.32 3.69
CA TYR A 95 -7.14 4.02 4.78
C TYR A 95 -7.81 5.32 5.16
N ALA A 96 -8.31 6.09 4.19
CA ALA A 96 -9.06 7.32 4.46
C ALA A 96 -10.32 7.04 5.28
N LYS A 97 -11.07 5.97 4.98
CA LYS A 97 -12.26 5.58 5.75
C LYS A 97 -11.95 5.14 7.17
N VAL A 98 -10.86 4.39 7.37
CA VAL A 98 -10.39 4.05 8.72
C VAL A 98 -9.92 5.32 9.45
N SER A 99 -9.21 6.21 8.79
CA SER A 99 -8.72 7.47 9.36
C SER A 99 -9.85 8.39 9.82
N GLU A 100 -10.92 8.54 9.03
CA GLU A 100 -12.11 9.33 9.37
C GLU A 100 -12.73 8.86 10.70
N HIS A 101 -12.85 7.54 10.87
CA HIS A 101 -13.48 6.96 12.07
C HIS A 101 -12.57 7.00 13.30
N PHE A 102 -11.30 6.60 13.16
CA PHE A 102 -10.37 6.47 14.28
C PHE A 102 -9.50 7.72 14.54
N LYS A 103 -9.72 8.82 13.80
CA LYS A 103 -8.99 10.09 13.91
C LYS A 103 -7.46 9.92 13.82
N SER A 104 -7.01 9.15 12.84
CA SER A 104 -5.59 8.94 12.56
C SER A 104 -5.22 9.43 11.17
N ASP A 105 -5.03 10.74 11.06
CA ASP A 105 -4.67 11.43 9.81
C ASP A 105 -3.39 10.87 9.18
N GLU A 106 -2.51 10.29 9.99
CA GLU A 106 -1.26 9.68 9.55
C GLU A 106 -1.50 8.46 8.66
N LEU A 107 -2.59 7.70 8.90
CA LEU A 107 -2.95 6.55 8.06
C LEU A 107 -3.44 7.01 6.68
N ALA A 108 -4.28 8.04 6.63
CA ALA A 108 -4.73 8.63 5.36
C ALA A 108 -3.57 9.27 4.59
N LEU A 109 -2.77 10.10 5.25
CA LEU A 109 -1.61 10.75 4.66
C LEU A 109 -0.59 9.71 4.16
N GLY A 110 -0.34 8.67 4.93
CA GLY A 110 0.49 7.54 4.53
C GLY A 110 -0.06 6.84 3.28
N GLY A 111 -1.36 6.58 3.20
CA GLY A 111 -2.01 6.01 2.02
C GLY A 111 -1.85 6.88 0.76
N TYR A 112 -2.02 8.19 0.87
CA TYR A 112 -1.83 9.13 -0.24
C TYR A 112 -0.37 9.23 -0.67
N LEU A 113 0.56 9.34 0.27
CA LEU A 113 1.99 9.36 -0.01
C LEU A 113 2.47 8.04 -0.64
N LEU A 114 1.87 6.90 -0.26
CA LEU A 114 2.17 5.63 -0.92
C LEU A 114 1.73 5.67 -2.39
N THR A 115 0.58 6.26 -2.69
CA THR A 115 0.07 6.40 -4.06
C THR A 115 1.01 7.29 -4.89
N VAL A 116 1.32 8.49 -4.38
CA VAL A 116 2.20 9.47 -5.04
C VAL A 116 3.62 8.92 -5.19
N GLY A 117 4.18 8.37 -4.11
CA GLY A 117 5.50 7.77 -4.11
C GLY A 117 5.61 6.61 -5.11
N SER A 118 4.57 5.77 -5.22
CA SER A 118 4.56 4.68 -6.20
C SER A 118 4.48 5.17 -7.64
N ALA A 119 3.73 6.24 -7.92
CA ALA A 119 3.72 6.87 -9.23
C ALA A 119 5.08 7.47 -9.61
N LEU A 120 5.84 7.94 -8.62
CA LEU A 120 7.15 8.55 -8.80
C LEU A 120 8.32 7.56 -8.65
N ALA A 121 8.06 6.29 -8.30
CA ALA A 121 9.09 5.30 -7.99
C ALA A 121 9.99 5.00 -9.21
N LEU A 122 9.43 5.10 -10.41
CA LEU A 122 10.13 4.96 -11.69
C LEU A 122 11.25 6.00 -11.90
N PHE A 123 11.17 7.13 -11.21
CA PHE A 123 12.17 8.20 -11.28
C PHE A 123 13.14 8.18 -10.10
N TYR A 124 13.15 7.13 -9.28
CA TYR A 124 13.91 6.98 -8.01
C TYR A 124 13.53 7.98 -6.90
N VAL A 125 12.99 9.16 -7.23
CA VAL A 125 12.51 10.18 -6.28
C VAL A 125 11.29 9.70 -5.48
N GLY A 126 10.53 8.73 -6.00
CA GLY A 126 9.41 8.13 -5.29
C GLY A 126 9.80 7.23 -4.11
N LEU A 127 11.02 6.67 -4.10
CA LEU A 127 11.43 5.69 -3.07
C LEU A 127 11.48 6.30 -1.65
N PRO A 128 12.06 7.50 -1.41
CA PRO A 128 11.98 8.17 -0.12
C PRO A 128 10.54 8.49 0.31
N ILE A 129 9.67 8.86 -0.65
CA ILE A 129 8.25 9.18 -0.38
C ILE A 129 7.52 7.92 0.08
N MET A 130 7.74 6.78 -0.58
CA MET A 130 7.18 5.49 -0.17
C MET A 130 7.69 5.06 1.20
N ALA A 131 8.98 5.26 1.51
CA ALA A 131 9.52 4.95 2.84
C ALA A 131 8.84 5.79 3.94
N LEU A 132 8.66 7.09 3.69
CA LEU A 132 7.91 7.97 4.60
C LEU A 132 6.45 7.53 4.75
N ALA A 133 5.80 7.13 3.65
CA ALA A 133 4.44 6.62 3.66
C ALA A 133 4.30 5.38 4.55
N VAL A 134 5.23 4.42 4.44
CA VAL A 134 5.30 3.21 5.27
C VAL A 134 5.41 3.57 6.75
N LEU A 135 6.28 4.52 7.10
CA LEU A 135 6.44 4.97 8.49
C LEU A 135 5.18 5.64 9.03
N LEU A 136 4.53 6.51 8.25
CA LEU A 136 3.29 7.18 8.64
C LEU A 136 2.14 6.19 8.81
N MET A 137 1.98 5.23 7.90
CA MET A 137 0.96 4.18 8.04
C MET A 137 1.24 3.31 9.28
N ALA A 138 2.48 2.91 9.53
CA ALA A 138 2.84 2.12 10.71
C ALA A 138 2.53 2.90 12.01
N TYR A 139 2.86 4.19 12.06
CA TYR A 139 2.52 5.05 13.17
C TYR A 139 1.00 5.23 13.33
N GLY A 140 0.26 5.39 12.23
CA GLY A 140 -1.20 5.43 12.25
C GLY A 140 -1.81 4.16 12.84
N PHE A 141 -1.37 2.98 12.40
CA PHE A 141 -1.80 1.70 12.98
C PHE A 141 -1.44 1.55 14.46
N TYR A 142 -0.29 2.06 14.89
CA TYR A 142 0.11 2.07 16.30
C TYR A 142 -0.84 2.92 17.15
N ARG A 143 -1.22 4.09 16.63
CA ARG A 143 -2.08 5.08 17.28
C ARG A 143 -3.56 4.75 17.33
N ILE A 144 -4.04 3.86 16.45
CA ILE A 144 -5.44 3.44 16.48
C ILE A 144 -5.70 2.68 17.77
N ASP A 145 -6.26 3.37 18.75
CA ASP A 145 -6.65 2.75 20.01
C ASP A 145 -7.90 1.89 19.82
N VAL A 146 -7.69 0.58 19.69
CA VAL A 146 -8.72 -0.47 19.81
C VAL A 146 -9.25 -0.54 21.22
#